data_AF-E8ZJ97-F1
#
_entry.id   AF-E8ZJ97-F1
#
_cell.length_a   1.000
_cell.length_b   1.000
_cell.length_c   1.000
_cell.angle_alpha   90.00
_cell.angle_beta   90.00
_cell.angle_gamma   90.00
#
_symmetry.space_group_name_H-M   'P 1'
#
loop_
_entity.id
_entity.type
_entity.pdbx_description
1 polymer ?
#
loop_
_entity_poly.entity_id
_entity_poly.type
_entity_poly.pdbx_seq_one_letter_code
_entity_poly.pdbx_strand_id
1 'polypeptide(L)'
;MSIVRILLGIGGLGATAAGIWFGLDRKKQDDLYQAKMTKFRETAKKVNGYLAANSWREKLYDPEHWIWNKKLDAYESQNWSGKLSHIPPEVRNNPEAFKDLCFGKLEENADDLNKSDGVALTGSLSPEKMFWDYCLVAELEFKQLSEKR
;
A
#
# COMPACT_ATOMS: atom_id res chain seq x y z
N MET A 1 37.41 -2.66 -4.59
CA MET A 1 36.36 -2.13 -3.67
C MET A 1 35.25 -1.55 -4.53
N SER A 2 34.08 -2.17 -4.56
CA SER A 2 32.91 -1.61 -5.26
C SER A 2 31.89 -1.17 -4.23
N ILE A 3 31.64 0.14 -4.18
CA ILE A 3 30.68 0.78 -3.29
C ILE A 3 29.30 0.59 -3.93
N VAL A 4 28.58 -0.44 -3.49
CA VAL A 4 27.13 -0.50 -3.68
C VAL A 4 26.54 0.55 -2.77
N ARG A 5 26.20 1.71 -3.34
CA ARG A 5 25.40 2.73 -2.67
C ARG A 5 23.99 2.17 -2.48
N ILE A 6 23.76 1.55 -1.35
CA ILE A 6 22.41 1.28 -0.86
C ILE A 6 21.84 2.66 -0.52
N LEU A 7 21.00 3.17 -1.41
CA LEU A 7 20.21 4.40 -1.23
C LEU A 7 19.19 4.16 -0.10
N LEU A 8 19.69 4.24 1.13
CA LEU A 8 18.89 4.43 2.33
C LEU A 8 18.80 5.94 2.55
N GLY A 9 17.79 6.57 1.97
CA GLY A 9 17.47 7.94 2.33
C GLY A 9 16.69 8.72 1.29
N ILE A 10 15.54 9.20 1.76
CA ILE A 10 14.99 10.54 1.48
C ILE A 10 14.19 10.66 0.18
N GLY A 11 12.86 10.73 0.34
CA GLY A 11 11.93 11.42 -0.57
C GLY A 11 12.07 11.09 -2.06
N GLY A 12 11.35 10.08 -2.52
CA GLY A 12 11.24 9.76 -3.95
C GLY A 12 11.60 8.32 -4.26
N LEU A 13 10.74 7.39 -3.87
CA LEU A 13 10.76 6.03 -4.42
C LEU A 13 9.36 5.72 -4.91
N GLY A 14 9.03 6.32 -6.04
CA GLY A 14 8.02 5.76 -6.92
C GLY A 14 8.46 4.35 -7.30
N ALA A 15 7.73 3.37 -6.78
CA ALA A 15 7.52 2.06 -7.40
C ALA A 15 8.75 1.32 -7.98
N THR A 16 9.88 1.22 -7.27
CA THR A 16 10.89 0.19 -7.57
C THR A 16 11.58 -0.30 -6.31
N ALA A 17 10.90 -1.13 -5.52
CA ALA A 17 11.55 -1.97 -4.53
C ALA A 17 10.90 -3.36 -4.51
N ALA A 18 10.62 -3.93 -5.69
CA ALA A 18 10.51 -5.38 -5.79
C ALA A 18 11.83 -5.96 -5.24
N GLY A 19 11.73 -6.70 -4.12
CA GLY A 19 12.84 -7.09 -3.26
C GLY A 19 13.90 -7.95 -3.94
N ILE A 20 14.85 -7.31 -4.63
CA ILE A 20 16.06 -7.96 -5.13
C ILE A 20 17.16 -7.76 -4.08
N TRP A 21 17.11 -8.56 -3.00
CA TRP A 21 18.15 -8.64 -1.97
C TRP A 21 19.25 -9.67 -2.31
N PHE A 22 19.47 -9.93 -3.59
CA PHE A 22 20.43 -10.93 -4.06
C PHE A 22 21.85 -10.58 -3.57
N GLY A 23 22.46 -11.50 -2.82
CA GLY A 23 23.82 -11.35 -2.28
C GLY A 23 23.91 -10.83 -0.83
N LEU A 24 22.80 -10.49 -0.19
CA LEU A 24 22.78 -10.20 1.25
C LEU A 24 22.71 -11.48 2.09
N ASP A 25 23.46 -11.51 3.19
CA ASP A 25 23.31 -12.47 4.28
C ASP A 25 21.87 -12.43 4.84
N ARG A 26 21.37 -13.58 5.32
CA ARG A 26 19.99 -13.76 5.78
C ARG A 26 19.59 -12.80 6.90
N LYS A 27 20.48 -12.49 7.83
CA LYS A 27 20.24 -11.53 8.92
C LYS A 27 20.04 -10.12 8.37
N LYS A 28 20.83 -9.72 7.37
CA LYS A 28 20.65 -8.41 6.72
C LYS A 28 19.32 -8.32 5.96
N GLN A 29 18.88 -9.42 5.35
CA GLN A 29 17.56 -9.47 4.71
C GLN A 29 16.44 -9.31 5.74
N ASP A 30 16.55 -10.01 6.86
CA ASP A 30 15.58 -9.92 7.97
C ASP A 30 15.54 -8.50 8.54
N ASP A 31 16.69 -7.88 8.80
CA ASP A 31 16.77 -6.52 9.33
C ASP A 31 16.12 -5.49 8.39
N LEU A 32 16.36 -5.62 7.07
CA LEU A 32 15.75 -4.75 6.05
C LEU A 32 14.25 -4.96 5.93
N TYR A 33 13.79 -6.22 6.00
CA TYR A 33 12.37 -6.55 6.04
C TYR A 33 11.70 -5.91 7.26
N GLN A 34 12.30 -6.04 8.45
CA GLN A 34 11.76 -5.45 9.67
C GLN A 34 11.71 -3.93 9.60
N ALA A 35 12.75 -3.28 9.05
CA ALA A 35 12.76 -1.84 8.83
C ALA A 35 11.63 -1.40 7.88
N LYS A 36 11.43 -2.12 6.77
CA LYS A 36 10.35 -1.89 5.81
C LYS A 36 8.97 -2.02 6.47
N MET A 37 8.74 -3.10 7.22
CA MET A 37 7.46 -3.32 7.92
C MET A 37 7.20 -2.27 8.99
N THR A 38 8.24 -1.84 9.70
CA THR A 38 8.16 -0.75 10.69
C THR A 38 7.67 0.53 10.03
N LYS A 39 8.28 0.90 8.90
CA LYS A 39 7.87 2.08 8.12
C LYS A 39 6.42 1.99 7.64
N PHE A 40 6.02 0.83 7.11
CA PHE A 40 4.65 0.61 6.66
C PHE A 40 3.63 0.74 7.81
N ARG A 41 3.96 0.24 9.00
CA ARG A 41 3.14 0.41 10.21
C ARG A 41 3.03 1.87 10.64
N GLU A 42 4.10 2.65 10.54
CA GLU A 42 4.07 4.09 10.80
C GLU A 42 3.17 4.83 9.80
N THR A 43 3.25 4.49 8.52
CA THR A 43 2.34 5.02 7.49
C THR A 43 0.89 4.63 7.79
N ALA A 44 0.63 3.36 8.14
CA ALA A 44 -0.70 2.90 8.56
C ALA A 44 -1.24 3.71 9.73
N LYS A 45 -0.41 3.96 10.75
CA LYS A 45 -0.78 4.75 11.92
C LYS A 45 -1.09 6.20 11.55
N LYS A 46 -0.25 6.85 10.73
CA LYS A 46 -0.44 8.23 10.26
C LYS A 46 -1.75 8.35 9.46
N VAL A 47 -1.92 7.51 8.45
CA VAL A 47 -3.12 7.49 7.60
C VAL A 47 -4.36 7.23 8.45
N ASN A 48 -4.41 6.16 9.24
CA ASN A 48 -5.57 5.84 10.08
C ASN A 48 -5.89 6.95 11.09
N GLY A 49 -4.88 7.67 11.60
CA GLY A 49 -5.08 8.85 12.44
C GLY A 49 -5.89 9.94 11.72
N TYR A 50 -5.55 10.22 10.46
CA TYR A 50 -6.31 11.16 9.64
C TYR A 50 -7.70 10.66 9.26
N LEU A 51 -7.83 9.38 8.87
CA LEU A 51 -9.13 8.79 8.54
C LEU A 51 -10.08 8.91 9.75
N ALA A 52 -9.59 8.60 10.96
CA ALA A 52 -10.35 8.71 12.20
C ALA A 52 -10.72 10.17 12.53
N ALA A 53 -9.79 11.11 12.38
CA ALA A 53 -10.05 12.53 12.62
C ALA A 53 -11.14 13.11 11.70
N ASN A 54 -11.26 12.58 10.48
CA ASN A 54 -12.27 12.99 9.50
C ASN A 54 -13.53 12.10 9.51
N SER A 55 -13.68 11.19 10.50
CA SER A 55 -14.82 10.27 10.61
C SER A 55 -15.03 9.36 9.39
N TRP A 56 -13.97 9.08 8.63
CA TRP A 56 -13.99 8.14 7.52
C TRP A 56 -13.98 6.70 8.05
N ARG A 57 -14.68 5.79 7.35
CA ARG A 57 -14.89 4.40 7.82
C ARG A 57 -13.87 3.42 7.25
N GLU A 58 -13.14 3.85 6.25
CA GLU A 58 -12.04 3.16 5.62
C GLU A 58 -10.85 3.06 6.59
N LYS A 59 -10.06 1.99 6.44
CA LYS A 59 -8.85 1.78 7.23
C LYS A 59 -7.73 1.19 6.39
N LEU A 60 -6.51 1.60 6.69
CA LEU A 60 -5.30 0.95 6.23
C LEU A 60 -4.90 -0.14 7.23
N TYR A 61 -4.93 -1.39 6.80
CA TYR A 61 -4.61 -2.54 7.66
C TYR A 61 -3.09 -2.72 7.82
N ASP A 62 -2.67 -3.44 8.86
CA ASP A 62 -1.26 -3.80 9.08
C ASP A 62 -0.67 -4.47 7.82
N PRO A 63 0.58 -4.17 7.42
CA PRO A 63 1.18 -4.72 6.20
C PRO A 63 1.31 -6.26 6.18
N GLU A 64 1.24 -6.92 7.34
CA GLU A 64 1.27 -8.38 7.44
C GLU A 64 -0.13 -8.98 7.62
N HIS A 65 -1.19 -8.16 7.59
CA HIS A 65 -2.56 -8.64 7.74
C HIS A 65 -3.00 -9.47 6.52
N TRP A 66 -3.67 -10.60 6.75
CA TRP A 66 -4.11 -11.53 5.70
C TRP A 66 -5.05 -10.92 4.66
N ILE A 67 -5.71 -9.80 5.00
CA ILE A 67 -6.65 -9.09 4.13
C ILE A 67 -6.02 -8.66 2.80
N TRP A 68 -4.71 -8.38 2.78
CA TRP A 68 -3.99 -7.99 1.57
C TRP A 68 -4.06 -9.07 0.49
N ASN A 69 -3.94 -10.35 0.87
CA ASN A 69 -4.05 -11.47 -0.06
C ASN A 69 -5.47 -11.60 -0.57
N LYS A 70 -6.46 -11.59 0.34
CA LYS A 70 -7.89 -11.68 -0.04
C LYS A 70 -8.32 -10.53 -0.95
N LYS A 71 -7.74 -9.35 -0.77
CA LYS A 71 -7.98 -8.19 -1.61
C LYS A 71 -7.42 -8.38 -3.03
N LEU A 72 -6.20 -8.91 -3.14
CA LEU A 72 -5.60 -9.26 -4.43
C LEU A 72 -6.45 -10.31 -5.16
N ASP A 73 -6.86 -11.39 -4.47
CA ASP A 73 -7.73 -12.43 -5.03
C ASP A 73 -9.07 -11.84 -5.52
N ALA A 74 -9.64 -10.90 -4.75
CA ALA A 74 -10.87 -10.22 -5.14
C ALA A 74 -10.69 -9.34 -6.39
N TYR A 75 -9.54 -8.72 -6.58
CA TYR A 75 -9.21 -7.92 -7.77
C TYR A 75 -8.92 -8.79 -9.00
N GLU A 76 -8.27 -9.92 -8.79
CA GLU A 76 -8.09 -10.94 -9.82
C GLU A 76 -9.45 -11.47 -10.30
N SER A 77 -10.39 -11.76 -9.38
CA SER A 77 -11.74 -12.19 -9.74
C SER A 77 -12.55 -11.15 -10.54
N GLN A 78 -12.16 -9.88 -10.48
CA GLN A 78 -12.75 -8.78 -11.24
C GLN A 78 -12.01 -8.53 -12.57
N ASN A 79 -11.06 -9.40 -12.94
CA ASN A 79 -10.23 -9.30 -14.13
C ASN A 79 -9.52 -7.95 -14.26
N TRP A 80 -9.18 -7.30 -13.14
CA TRP A 80 -8.49 -5.99 -13.13
C TRP A 80 -9.21 -4.92 -13.98
N SER A 81 -10.54 -5.00 -14.05
CA SER A 81 -11.36 -4.14 -14.89
C SER A 81 -11.79 -2.84 -14.18
N GLY A 82 -12.34 -1.90 -14.95
CA GLY A 82 -12.80 -0.60 -14.43
C GLY A 82 -11.68 0.20 -13.76
N LYS A 83 -11.89 0.64 -12.52
CA LYS A 83 -10.90 1.42 -11.75
C LYS A 83 -9.61 0.67 -11.43
N LEU A 84 -9.64 -0.67 -11.45
CA LEU A 84 -8.46 -1.51 -11.20
C LEU A 84 -7.48 -1.55 -12.39
N SER A 85 -7.91 -1.08 -13.57
CA SER A 85 -7.08 -1.05 -14.77
C SER A 85 -5.84 -0.15 -14.64
N HIS A 86 -5.89 0.83 -13.71
CA HIS A 86 -4.78 1.73 -13.41
C HIS A 86 -3.69 1.10 -12.53
N ILE A 87 -3.93 -0.08 -11.95
CA ILE A 87 -2.91 -0.80 -11.18
C ILE A 87 -1.90 -1.40 -12.18
N PRO A 88 -0.58 -1.15 -12.01
CA PRO A 88 0.43 -1.65 -12.93
C PRO A 88 0.40 -3.19 -13.04
N PRO A 89 0.51 -3.78 -14.25
CA PRO A 89 0.45 -5.23 -14.46
C PRO A 89 1.42 -6.04 -13.59
N GLU A 90 2.62 -5.51 -13.35
CA GLU A 90 3.67 -6.12 -12.52
C GLU A 90 3.27 -6.33 -11.05
N VAL A 91 2.23 -5.62 -10.61
CA VAL A 91 1.71 -5.68 -9.25
C VAL A 91 0.58 -6.70 -9.10
N ARG A 92 -0.14 -7.00 -10.19
CA ARG A 92 -1.43 -7.72 -10.18
C ARG A 92 -1.35 -9.13 -9.61
N ASN A 93 -0.20 -9.78 -9.71
CA ASN A 93 0.01 -11.16 -9.22
C ASN A 93 1.08 -11.25 -8.13
N ASN A 94 1.45 -10.11 -7.52
CA ASN A 94 2.49 -10.06 -6.51
C ASN A 94 1.99 -9.30 -5.27
N PRO A 95 1.55 -10.03 -4.21
CA PRO A 95 1.07 -9.42 -2.99
C PRO A 95 2.08 -8.47 -2.32
N GLU A 96 3.37 -8.76 -2.43
CA GLU A 96 4.40 -7.88 -1.88
C GLU A 96 4.51 -6.59 -2.69
N ALA A 97 4.57 -6.70 -4.03
CA ALA A 97 4.59 -5.52 -4.89
C ALA A 97 3.31 -4.67 -4.74
N PHE A 98 2.17 -5.30 -4.46
CA PHE A 98 0.90 -4.58 -4.23
C PHE A 98 0.92 -3.79 -2.94
N LYS A 99 1.41 -4.40 -1.87
CA LYS A 99 1.63 -3.67 -0.61
C LYS A 99 2.63 -2.54 -0.80
N ASP A 100 3.72 -2.77 -1.50
CA ASP A 100 4.75 -1.75 -1.73
C ASP A 100 4.20 -0.55 -2.52
N LEU A 101 3.41 -0.82 -3.56
CA LEU A 101 2.70 0.22 -4.30
C LEU A 101 1.78 1.01 -3.36
N CYS A 102 0.98 0.30 -2.56
CA CYS A 102 0.02 0.92 -1.66
C CYS A 102 0.69 1.79 -0.60
N PHE A 103 1.57 1.22 0.21
CA PHE A 103 2.24 1.95 1.27
C PHE A 103 3.15 3.06 0.72
N GLY A 104 3.79 2.85 -0.43
CA GLY A 104 4.58 3.88 -1.10
C GLY A 104 3.73 5.07 -1.55
N LYS A 105 2.61 4.83 -2.24
CA LYS A 105 1.71 5.91 -2.69
C LYS A 105 1.03 6.63 -1.54
N LEU A 106 0.59 5.89 -0.52
CA LEU A 106 0.00 6.47 0.68
C LEU A 106 0.99 7.33 1.46
N GLU A 107 2.27 6.94 1.49
CA GLU A 107 3.34 7.74 2.11
C GLU A 107 3.63 9.01 1.30
N GLU A 108 3.83 8.89 -0.02
CA GLU A 108 4.09 10.01 -0.94
C GLU A 108 3.00 11.08 -0.87
N ASN A 109 1.76 10.65 -0.64
CA ASN A 109 0.58 11.52 -0.66
C ASN A 109 -0.05 11.68 0.73
N ALA A 110 0.64 11.31 1.82
CA ALA A 110 0.08 11.38 3.16
C ALA A 110 -0.38 12.80 3.54
N ASP A 111 0.23 13.82 2.93
CA ASP A 111 -0.10 15.23 3.15
C ASP A 111 -1.40 15.68 2.44
N ASP A 112 -1.90 14.89 1.47
CA ASP A 112 -3.22 15.13 0.88
C ASP A 112 -4.34 14.96 1.92
N LEU A 113 -4.12 14.19 2.98
CA LEU A 113 -5.05 14.05 4.10
C LEU A 113 -5.02 15.23 5.08
N ASN A 114 -4.01 16.10 4.96
CA ASN A 114 -3.79 17.24 5.84
C ASN A 114 -4.33 18.55 5.26
N LYS A 115 -4.66 18.57 3.96
CA LYS A 115 -5.32 19.70 3.30
C LYS A 115 -6.79 19.72 3.71
N SER A 116 -7.29 20.90 4.04
CA SER A 116 -8.68 21.19 4.43
C SER A 116 -9.75 20.71 3.42
N ASP A 117 -9.34 20.35 2.21
CA ASP A 117 -10.18 19.76 1.16
C ASP A 117 -10.09 18.22 1.14
N GLY A 118 -9.89 17.61 2.32
CA GLY A 118 -9.51 16.21 2.53
C GLY A 118 -9.98 15.29 1.42
N VAL A 119 -9.03 14.56 0.81
CA VAL A 119 -9.24 13.68 -0.35
C VAL A 119 -10.65 13.09 -0.29
N ALA A 120 -11.53 13.52 -1.20
CA ALA A 120 -12.83 12.89 -1.29
C ALA A 120 -12.60 11.43 -1.69
N LEU A 121 -12.51 10.53 -0.71
CA LEU A 121 -12.42 9.08 -0.89
C LEU A 121 -13.66 8.50 -1.60
N THR A 122 -14.56 9.38 -2.07
CA THR A 122 -15.80 9.07 -2.73
C THR A 122 -15.62 9.19 -4.25
N GLY A 123 -15.38 8.05 -4.90
CA GLY A 123 -15.89 7.66 -6.23
C GLY A 123 -15.43 8.44 -7.46
N SER A 124 -14.69 9.54 -7.31
CA SER A 124 -14.29 10.43 -8.42
C SER A 124 -12.82 10.85 -8.33
N LEU A 125 -11.98 10.02 -7.72
CA LEU A 125 -10.55 10.30 -7.62
C LEU A 125 -9.92 10.27 -9.02
N SER A 126 -9.06 11.25 -9.30
CA SER A 126 -8.23 11.22 -10.49
C SER A 126 -7.42 9.92 -10.54
N PRO A 127 -7.03 9.43 -11.73
CA PRO A 127 -6.21 8.22 -11.86
C PRO A 127 -4.98 8.19 -10.93
N GLU A 128 -4.37 9.35 -10.72
CA GLU A 128 -3.21 9.53 -9.83
C GLU A 128 -3.53 9.30 -8.34
N LYS A 129 -4.79 9.46 -7.93
CA LYS A 129 -5.25 9.33 -6.54
C LYS A 129 -6.07 8.07 -6.28
N MET A 130 -6.33 7.23 -7.29
CA MET A 130 -7.11 6.00 -7.13
C MET A 130 -6.49 5.00 -6.12
N PHE A 131 -5.21 5.16 -5.75
CA PHE A 131 -4.60 4.32 -4.72
C PHE A 131 -5.28 4.41 -3.37
N TRP A 132 -5.93 5.53 -3.04
CA TRP A 132 -6.72 5.60 -1.83
C TRP A 132 -7.89 4.59 -1.83
N ASP A 133 -8.55 4.41 -2.97
CA ASP A 133 -9.67 3.47 -3.11
C ASP A 133 -9.25 2.01 -2.98
N TYR A 134 -8.11 1.65 -3.59
CA TYR A 134 -7.68 0.24 -3.61
C TYR A 134 -6.73 -0.14 -2.47
N CYS A 135 -6.16 0.81 -1.74
CA CYS A 135 -5.27 0.50 -0.62
C CYS A 135 -5.97 0.58 0.74
N LEU A 136 -7.07 1.32 0.84
CA LEU A 136 -7.88 1.35 2.04
C LEU A 136 -8.99 0.29 1.99
N VAL A 137 -9.41 -0.20 3.14
CA VAL A 137 -10.47 -1.22 3.25
C VAL A 137 -11.63 -0.65 4.04
N ALA A 138 -12.81 -0.62 3.43
CA ALA A 138 -14.05 -0.23 4.11
C ALA A 138 -14.62 -1.40 4.95
N GLU A 139 -15.42 -1.10 5.97
CA GLU A 139 -16.01 -2.15 6.84
C GLU A 139 -16.85 -3.18 6.06
N LEU A 140 -17.62 -2.72 5.06
CA LEU A 140 -18.42 -3.60 4.21
C LEU A 140 -17.51 -4.49 3.34
N GLU A 141 -16.46 -3.92 2.77
CA GLU A 141 -15.46 -4.67 1.99
C GLU A 141 -14.77 -5.73 2.87
N PHE A 142 -14.39 -5.37 4.10
CA PHE A 142 -13.79 -6.32 5.04
C PHE A 142 -14.70 -7.53 5.30
N LYS A 143 -16.01 -7.29 5.54
CA LYS A 143 -16.99 -8.37 5.72
C LYS A 143 -17.05 -9.28 4.47
N GLN A 144 -17.17 -8.69 3.29
CA GLN A 144 -17.22 -9.43 2.02
C GLN A 144 -15.95 -10.27 1.78
N LEU A 145 -14.77 -9.70 2.07
CA LEU A 145 -13.49 -10.39 1.92
C LEU A 145 -13.31 -11.52 2.96
N SER A 146 -13.89 -11.38 4.14
CA SER A 146 -13.87 -12.42 5.18
C SER A 146 -14.82 -13.59 4.89
N GLU A 147 -15.92 -13.34 4.18
CA GLU A 147 -16.94 -14.34 3.84
C GLU A 147 -16.59 -15.15 2.58
N LYS A 148 -15.79 -14.58 1.66
CA LYS A 148 -15.22 -15.31 0.51
C LYS A 148 -14.15 -16.30 1.01
N ARG A 149 -14.60 -17.53 1.31
CA ARG A 149 -13.75 -18.63 1.76
C ARG A 149 -12.83 -19.10 0.65
#